data_AF-A0A6H5FV72-F1
#
_entry.id   AF-A0A6H5FV72-F1
#
_cell.length_a   1.000
_cell.length_b   1.000
_cell.length_c   1.000
_cell.angle_alpha   90.00
_cell.angle_beta   90.00
_cell.angle_gamma   90.00
#
_symmetry.space_group_name_H-M   'P 1'
#
loop_
_entity.id
_entity.type
_entity.pdbx_description
1 polymer ?
#
loop_
_entity_poly.entity_id
_entity_poly.type
_entity_poly.pdbx_seq_one_letter_code
_entity_poly.pdbx_strand_id
1 'polypeptide(L)'
;MLKDHVSIQSTVVWCDSMVSLQWIKASPHKWKTFIANRVSQIHERLAPDCFRYVPSASNPSDIASRGALPMQFLSDRSWLSGPDWLIGPPEKWPKVPPLLKSEEVMAEAQIVSLPLNSEITPIESWLENYSSFTWLKRHTAFLLRYFKYLRDPHADSLLTGGLSTDELKLAVIRLVRFMQRPAFALVGPEPENLNITKRWKLVQKLLHSFWDRWRKDYLGGLQTRSKWTKEFINLKVDDLVIMKEPNLSPSQWKMARITKVLPGEDGIVRVAEVKTAQGTFTRSERKLCPLPLA
;
A
#
# COMPACT_ATOMS: atom_id res chain seq x y z
N MET A 1 18.62 -29.77 -11.57
CA MET A 1 17.56 -30.39 -12.42
C MET A 1 17.26 -29.67 -13.75
N LEU A 2 18.05 -28.69 -14.18
CA LEU A 2 18.07 -28.19 -15.58
C LEU A 2 19.43 -27.54 -15.86
N LYS A 3 19.99 -26.85 -14.84
CA LYS A 3 21.37 -26.35 -14.82
C LYS A 3 22.45 -27.42 -15.03
N ASP A 4 22.17 -28.66 -14.63
CA ASP A 4 23.14 -29.76 -14.72
C ASP A 4 23.20 -30.38 -16.14
N HIS A 5 22.23 -30.05 -17.01
CA HIS A 5 22.10 -30.59 -18.36
C HIS A 5 22.10 -29.51 -19.46
N VAL A 6 22.09 -28.23 -19.09
CA VAL A 6 22.08 -27.10 -20.03
C VAL A 6 23.12 -26.08 -19.61
N SER A 7 24.19 -25.97 -20.41
CA SER A 7 25.20 -24.94 -20.25
C SER A 7 24.69 -23.63 -20.88
N ILE A 8 24.44 -22.62 -20.04
CA ILE A 8 24.03 -21.29 -20.50
C ILE A 8 25.25 -20.53 -21.01
N GLN A 9 25.31 -20.29 -22.32
CA GLN A 9 26.42 -19.56 -22.95
C GLN A 9 26.32 -18.05 -22.76
N SER A 10 25.10 -17.51 -22.79
CA SER A 10 24.84 -16.08 -22.64
C SER A 10 23.47 -15.83 -22.03
N THR A 11 23.31 -14.66 -21.40
CA THR A 11 22.03 -14.18 -20.87
C THR A 11 21.74 -12.84 -21.52
N VAL A 12 20.54 -12.68 -22.07
CA VAL A 12 20.05 -11.41 -22.62
C VAL A 12 18.68 -11.14 -22.00
N VAL A 13 18.48 -9.91 -21.54
CA VAL A 13 17.23 -9.48 -20.90
C VAL A 13 16.60 -8.39 -21.75
N TRP A 14 15.31 -8.55 -22.04
CA TRP A 14 14.55 -7.66 -22.91
C TRP A 14 13.59 -6.81 -22.08
N CYS A 15 13.57 -5.50 -22.36
CA CYS A 15 12.67 -4.54 -21.71
C CYS A 15 12.09 -3.60 -22.76
N ASP A 16 10.79 -3.34 -22.68
CA ASP A 16 10.08 -2.42 -23.56
C ASP A 16 10.00 -0.99 -23.02
N SER A 17 10.22 -0.81 -21.73
CA SER A 17 10.30 0.51 -21.10
C SER A 17 11.66 1.16 -21.35
N MET A 18 11.69 2.15 -22.24
CA MET A 18 12.90 2.92 -22.54
C MET A 18 13.50 3.63 -21.32
N VAL A 19 12.64 4.18 -20.48
CA VAL A 19 13.02 4.84 -19.23
C VAL A 19 13.69 3.86 -18.28
N SER A 20 13.10 2.69 -18.07
CA SER A 20 13.69 1.64 -17.24
C SER A 20 15.03 1.15 -17.81
N LEU A 21 15.11 0.97 -19.13
CA LEU A 21 16.34 0.56 -19.81
C LEU A 21 17.45 1.60 -19.64
N GLN A 22 17.13 2.89 -19.72
CA GLN A 22 18.07 3.98 -19.46
C GLN A 22 18.53 4.01 -18.00
N TRP A 23 17.64 3.78 -17.04
CA TRP A 23 18.02 3.68 -15.63
C TRP A 23 19.03 2.56 -15.40
N ILE A 24 18.79 1.39 -16.00
CA ILE A 24 19.64 0.21 -15.87
C ILE A 24 20.98 0.39 -16.59
N LYS A 25 21.01 1.06 -17.75
CA LYS A 25 22.26 1.30 -18.50
C LYS A 25 23.15 2.38 -17.90
N ALA A 26 22.61 3.25 -17.05
CA ALA A 26 23.39 4.28 -16.39
C ALA A 26 23.88 3.84 -15.00
N SER A 27 24.80 4.62 -14.42
CA SER A 27 25.24 4.41 -13.04
C SER A 27 24.08 4.66 -12.04
N PRO A 28 23.88 3.79 -11.03
CA PRO A 28 22.84 3.96 -10.00
C PRO A 28 22.88 5.31 -9.30
N HIS A 29 24.07 5.89 -9.13
CA HIS A 29 24.28 7.17 -8.44
C HIS A 29 23.64 8.38 -9.15
N LYS A 30 23.29 8.25 -10.44
CA LYS A 30 22.59 9.30 -11.18
C LYS A 30 21.11 9.41 -10.78
N TRP A 31 20.55 8.45 -10.06
CA TRP A 31 19.12 8.35 -9.82
C TRP A 31 18.73 8.63 -8.38
N LYS A 32 17.45 8.98 -8.17
CA LYS A 32 16.86 9.11 -6.83
C LYS A 32 17.00 7.79 -6.07
N THR A 33 17.14 7.85 -4.75
CA THR A 33 17.42 6.70 -3.85
C THR A 33 16.55 5.48 -4.13
N PHE A 34 15.25 5.68 -4.41
CA PHE A 34 14.35 4.56 -4.75
C PHE A 34 14.85 3.79 -5.98
N ILE A 35 15.08 4.49 -7.09
CA ILE A 35 15.51 3.90 -8.37
C ILE A 35 16.94 3.36 -8.24
N ALA A 36 17.84 4.15 -7.64
CA ALA A 36 19.23 3.77 -7.42
C ALA A 36 19.35 2.41 -6.71
N ASN A 37 18.59 2.19 -5.63
CA ASN A 37 18.62 0.93 -4.89
C ASN A 37 18.17 -0.27 -5.73
N ARG A 38 17.20 -0.10 -6.65
CA ARG A 38 16.73 -1.20 -7.52
C ARG A 38 17.75 -1.47 -8.62
N VAL A 39 18.31 -0.42 -9.23
CA VAL A 39 19.35 -0.57 -10.25
C VAL A 39 20.59 -1.25 -9.67
N SER A 40 21.02 -0.90 -8.45
CA SER A 40 22.13 -1.60 -7.78
C SER A 40 21.87 -3.10 -7.60
N GLN A 41 20.67 -3.48 -7.14
CA GLN A 41 20.30 -4.90 -6.98
C GLN A 41 20.26 -5.66 -8.32
N ILE A 42 19.98 -4.97 -9.42
CA ILE A 42 20.06 -5.54 -10.76
C ILE A 42 21.52 -5.73 -11.15
N HIS A 43 22.36 -4.70 -10.99
CA HIS A 43 23.79 -4.73 -11.32
C HIS A 43 24.59 -5.76 -10.52
N GLU A 44 24.16 -6.08 -9.30
CA GLU A 44 24.73 -7.17 -8.48
C GLU A 44 24.59 -8.56 -9.13
N ARG A 45 23.58 -8.74 -10.00
CA ARG A 45 23.25 -10.04 -10.59
C ARG A 45 23.52 -10.11 -12.09
N LEU A 46 23.38 -8.99 -12.78
CA LEU A 46 23.37 -8.90 -14.23
C LEU A 46 24.15 -7.68 -14.69
N ALA A 47 25.03 -7.88 -15.67
CA ALA A 47 25.76 -6.79 -16.29
C ALA A 47 24.80 -5.87 -17.06
N PRO A 48 24.97 -4.53 -17.03
CA PRO A 48 24.11 -3.60 -17.78
C PRO A 48 24.04 -3.91 -19.29
N ASP A 49 25.11 -4.47 -19.83
CA ASP A 49 25.23 -4.80 -21.25
C ASP A 49 24.38 -5.98 -21.70
N CYS A 50 23.82 -6.78 -20.78
CA CYS A 50 22.89 -7.84 -21.15
C CYS A 50 21.47 -7.32 -21.43
N PHE A 51 21.18 -6.05 -21.12
CA PHE A 51 19.86 -5.46 -21.30
C PHE A 51 19.68 -4.88 -22.71
N ARG A 52 18.56 -5.23 -23.34
CA ARG A 52 18.18 -4.84 -24.71
C ARG A 52 16.74 -4.34 -24.75
N TYR A 53 16.44 -3.56 -25.78
CA TYR A 53 15.11 -3.04 -26.03
C TYR A 53 14.27 -4.04 -26.80
N VAL A 54 12.99 -4.20 -26.44
CA VAL A 54 11.99 -4.87 -27.27
C VAL A 54 10.81 -3.93 -27.51
N PRO A 55 10.29 -3.80 -28.74
CA PRO A 55 9.05 -3.05 -28.98
C PRO A 55 7.89 -3.65 -28.16
N SER A 56 7.05 -2.80 -27.53
CA SER A 56 5.91 -3.29 -26.72
C SER A 56 4.98 -4.24 -27.50
N ALA A 57 4.80 -4.02 -28.81
CA ALA A 57 3.99 -4.90 -29.66
C ALA A 57 4.59 -6.31 -29.84
N SER A 58 5.89 -6.48 -29.59
CA SER A 58 6.60 -7.76 -29.68
C SER A 58 7.08 -8.26 -28.32
N ASN A 59 6.61 -7.65 -27.22
CA ASN A 59 6.98 -8.03 -25.87
C ASN A 59 6.05 -9.16 -25.39
N PRO A 60 6.51 -10.42 -25.34
CA PRO A 60 5.66 -11.51 -24.88
C PRO A 60 5.22 -11.34 -23.42
N SER A 61 5.98 -10.61 -22.61
CA SER A 61 5.67 -10.45 -21.18
C SER A 61 4.36 -9.72 -20.90
N ASP A 62 3.84 -8.95 -21.87
CA ASP A 62 2.60 -8.21 -21.76
C ASP A 62 1.36 -9.12 -21.67
N ILE A 63 1.39 -10.29 -22.33
CA ILE A 63 0.28 -11.25 -22.29
C ILE A 63 0.06 -11.75 -20.86
N ALA A 64 1.13 -12.06 -20.14
CA ALA A 64 1.04 -12.52 -18.75
C ALA A 64 0.75 -11.39 -17.76
N SER A 65 1.26 -10.17 -18.00
CA SER A 65 1.09 -9.05 -17.08
C SER A 65 -0.27 -8.37 -17.20
N ARG A 66 -0.81 -8.26 -18.43
CA ARG A 66 -2.15 -7.66 -18.71
C ARG A 66 -3.28 -8.69 -18.63
N GLY A 67 -2.95 -9.97 -18.76
CA GLY A 67 -3.90 -11.07 -18.85
C GLY A 67 -4.44 -11.26 -20.25
N ALA A 68 -4.76 -12.51 -20.59
CA ALA A 68 -5.38 -12.90 -21.86
C ALA A 68 -6.42 -14.00 -21.64
N LEU A 69 -7.41 -14.07 -22.53
CA LEU A 69 -8.38 -15.17 -22.52
C LEU A 69 -7.68 -16.49 -22.88
N PRO A 70 -8.11 -17.65 -22.34
CA PRO A 70 -7.48 -18.94 -22.65
C PRO A 70 -7.37 -19.23 -24.15
N MET A 71 -8.41 -18.90 -24.93
CA MET A 71 -8.39 -19.08 -26.39
C MET A 71 -7.36 -18.19 -27.07
N GLN A 72 -7.23 -16.93 -26.64
CA GLN A 72 -6.24 -15.99 -27.15
C GLN A 72 -4.81 -16.44 -26.81
N PHE A 73 -4.61 -16.95 -25.59
CA PHE A 73 -3.33 -17.49 -25.14
C PHE A 73 -2.93 -18.78 -25.89
N LEU A 74 -3.90 -19.61 -26.26
CA LEU A 74 -3.63 -20.81 -27.06
C LEU A 74 -3.34 -20.48 -28.53
N SER A 75 -3.97 -19.43 -29.08
CA SER A 75 -3.70 -18.96 -30.44
C SER A 75 -2.39 -18.20 -30.57
N ASP A 76 -2.04 -17.40 -29.57
CA ASP A 76 -0.81 -16.59 -29.59
C ASP A 76 0.34 -17.38 -28.97
N ARG A 77 1.25 -17.87 -29.81
CA ARG A 77 2.42 -18.63 -29.39
C ARG A 77 3.60 -17.76 -28.96
N SER A 78 3.51 -16.43 -29.06
CA SER A 78 4.62 -15.51 -28.76
C SER A 78 5.16 -15.66 -27.34
N TRP A 79 4.33 -16.01 -26.36
CA TRP A 79 4.79 -16.29 -24.98
C TRP A 79 5.73 -17.50 -24.90
N LEU A 80 5.48 -18.54 -25.71
CA LEU A 80 6.22 -19.80 -25.67
C LEU A 80 7.42 -19.79 -26.62
N SER A 81 7.23 -19.32 -27.86
CA SER A 81 8.27 -19.31 -28.89
C SER A 81 9.11 -18.03 -28.88
N GLY A 82 8.63 -16.98 -28.23
CA GLY A 82 9.17 -15.64 -28.44
C GLY A 82 8.80 -15.09 -29.82
N PRO A 83 9.22 -13.85 -30.11
CA PRO A 83 9.06 -13.23 -31.41
C PRO A 83 10.07 -13.78 -32.44
N ASP A 84 9.69 -13.80 -33.72
CA ASP A 84 10.45 -14.44 -34.81
C ASP A 84 11.91 -13.95 -34.92
N TRP A 85 12.15 -12.67 -34.63
CA TRP A 85 13.48 -12.08 -34.69
C TRP A 85 14.42 -12.58 -33.59
N LEU A 86 13.90 -13.15 -32.49
CA LEU A 86 14.71 -13.65 -31.38
C LEU A 86 15.46 -14.94 -31.74
N ILE A 87 14.85 -15.77 -32.60
CA ILE A 87 15.44 -17.01 -33.12
C ILE A 87 16.45 -16.70 -34.23
N GLY A 88 16.26 -15.57 -34.92
CA GLY A 88 17.16 -15.07 -35.94
C GLY A 88 18.51 -14.58 -35.38
N PRO A 89 19.46 -14.26 -36.28
CA PRO A 89 20.77 -13.80 -35.88
C PRO A 89 20.71 -12.39 -35.26
N PRO A 90 21.67 -12.01 -34.39
CA PRO A 90 21.61 -10.77 -33.60
C PRO A 90 21.47 -9.47 -34.40
N GLU A 91 21.82 -9.47 -35.68
CA GLU A 91 21.68 -8.34 -36.59
C GLU A 91 20.21 -7.99 -36.87
N LYS A 92 19.31 -8.96 -36.75
CA LYS A 92 17.85 -8.78 -36.90
C LYS A 92 17.19 -8.29 -35.62
N TRP A 93 17.93 -8.19 -34.52
CA TRP A 93 17.36 -7.76 -33.26
C TRP A 93 16.99 -6.27 -33.28
N PRO A 94 15.94 -5.87 -32.55
CA PRO A 94 15.50 -4.49 -32.49
C PRO A 94 16.62 -3.58 -31.96
N LYS A 95 16.92 -2.54 -32.74
CA LYS A 95 17.87 -1.50 -32.34
C LYS A 95 17.22 -0.58 -31.31
N VAL A 96 18.01 -0.09 -30.37
CA VAL A 96 17.55 0.87 -29.37
C VAL A 96 17.22 2.19 -30.08
N PRO A 97 16.00 2.73 -29.93
CA PRO A 97 15.65 4.06 -30.39
C PRO A 97 16.59 5.14 -29.80
N PRO A 98 16.67 6.33 -30.42
CA PRO A 98 17.45 7.44 -29.87
C PRO A 98 17.08 7.71 -28.41
N LEU A 99 18.09 7.97 -27.57
CA LEU A 99 17.91 8.19 -26.15
C LEU A 99 16.98 9.39 -25.89
N LEU A 100 16.01 9.20 -24.99
CA LEU A 100 15.26 10.31 -24.38
C LEU A 100 16.22 11.29 -23.72
N LYS A 101 15.93 12.59 -23.80
CA LYS A 101 16.76 13.63 -23.18
C LYS A 101 16.76 13.42 -21.65
N SER A 102 17.90 13.59 -21.00
CA SER A 102 18.08 13.35 -19.55
C SER A 102 17.05 14.05 -18.66
N GLU A 103 16.50 15.19 -19.10
CA GLU A 103 15.46 15.96 -18.39
C GLU A 103 14.10 15.25 -18.39
N GLU A 104 13.69 14.60 -19.48
CA GLU A 104 12.41 13.89 -19.59
C GLU A 104 12.39 12.63 -18.71
N VAL A 105 13.53 11.95 -18.62
CA VAL A 105 13.74 10.75 -17.77
C VAL A 105 13.64 11.08 -16.29
N MET A 106 14.10 12.27 -15.89
CA MET A 106 14.01 12.78 -14.52
C MET A 106 12.62 13.34 -14.21
N ALA A 107 11.94 13.93 -15.21
CA ALA A 107 10.61 14.52 -15.10
C ALA A 107 9.51 13.48 -14.92
N GLU A 108 9.58 12.30 -15.57
CA GLU A 108 8.61 11.23 -15.33
C GLU A 108 8.66 10.65 -13.90
N ALA A 109 9.79 10.82 -13.20
CA ALA A 109 9.93 10.49 -11.78
C ALA A 109 9.44 11.61 -10.83
N GLN A 110 8.94 12.73 -11.36
CA GLN A 110 8.10 13.66 -10.61
C GLN A 110 6.64 13.34 -10.90
N ILE A 111 5.97 12.80 -9.89
CA ILE A 111 4.51 12.82 -9.82
C ILE A 111 4.13 14.30 -9.74
N VAL A 112 4.00 14.97 -10.90
CA VAL A 112 3.38 16.28 -10.97
C VAL A 112 1.91 16.06 -10.64
N SER A 113 1.54 16.40 -9.41
CA SER A 113 0.16 16.55 -8.98
C SER A 113 -0.39 17.82 -9.63
N LEU A 114 -0.85 17.71 -10.88
CA LEU A 114 -1.73 18.72 -11.45
C LEU A 114 -3.10 18.55 -10.78
N PRO A 115 -3.59 19.54 -10.01
CA PRO A 115 -4.93 19.48 -9.46
C PRO A 115 -5.91 19.49 -10.62
N LEU A 116 -6.70 18.42 -10.75
CA LEU A 116 -7.84 18.41 -11.65
C LEU A 116 -8.93 19.23 -10.95
N ASN A 117 -9.33 20.36 -11.52
CA ASN A 117 -10.56 21.05 -11.13
C ASN A 117 -11.75 20.17 -11.55
N SER A 118 -12.00 19.10 -10.82
CA SER A 118 -13.31 18.46 -10.80
C SER A 118 -14.06 19.08 -9.63
N GLU A 119 -15.22 19.65 -9.88
CA GLU A 119 -16.14 20.12 -8.85
C GLU A 119 -16.16 19.09 -7.71
N ILE A 120 -15.74 19.53 -6.53
CA ILE A 120 -15.65 18.74 -5.31
C ILE A 120 -17.03 18.13 -5.10
N THR A 121 -17.17 16.84 -5.39
CA THR A 121 -18.43 16.16 -5.10
C THR A 121 -18.66 16.24 -3.59
N PRO A 122 -19.91 16.39 -3.09
CA PRO A 122 -20.21 16.60 -1.67
C PRO A 122 -19.56 15.58 -0.71
N ILE A 123 -19.08 14.45 -1.21
CA ILE A 123 -18.47 13.38 -0.42
C ILE A 123 -16.98 13.58 -0.11
N GLU A 124 -16.21 14.33 -0.90
CA GLU A 124 -14.85 14.73 -0.50
C GLU A 124 -14.94 15.60 0.75
N SER A 125 -15.88 16.56 0.75
CA SER A 125 -16.25 17.34 1.92
C SER A 125 -16.69 16.45 3.09
N TRP A 126 -17.54 15.43 2.88
CA TRP A 126 -17.95 14.54 3.98
C TRP A 126 -16.82 13.66 4.51
N LEU A 127 -15.95 13.13 3.64
CA LEU A 127 -14.81 12.30 4.05
C LEU A 127 -13.77 13.11 4.82
N GLU A 128 -13.58 14.38 4.45
CA GLU A 128 -12.72 15.34 5.17
C GLU A 128 -13.35 15.80 6.49
N ASN A 129 -14.67 16.01 6.53
CA ASN A 129 -15.37 16.53 7.70
C ASN A 129 -15.66 15.47 8.78
N TYR A 130 -15.57 14.18 8.45
CA TYR A 130 -15.76 13.10 9.43
C TYR A 130 -14.45 12.45 9.83
N SER A 131 -14.05 12.63 11.09
CA SER A 131 -12.83 12.06 11.68
C SER A 131 -12.90 10.56 11.99
N SER A 132 -14.09 9.93 11.94
CA SER A 132 -14.28 8.51 12.27
C SER A 132 -15.09 7.76 11.22
N PHE A 133 -14.54 6.67 10.69
CA PHE A 133 -15.26 5.82 9.73
C PHE A 133 -16.52 5.19 10.36
N THR A 134 -16.46 4.86 11.65
CA THR A 134 -17.61 4.34 12.39
C THR A 134 -18.75 5.35 12.43
N TRP A 135 -18.43 6.62 12.65
CA TRP A 135 -19.41 7.69 12.64
C TRP A 135 -20.03 7.84 11.25
N LEU A 136 -19.19 7.97 10.21
CA LEU A 136 -19.64 8.08 8.81
C LEU A 136 -20.56 6.90 8.43
N LYS A 137 -20.13 5.67 8.72
CA LYS A 137 -20.91 4.44 8.48
C LYS A 137 -22.28 4.48 9.15
N ARG A 138 -22.34 4.87 10.43
CA ARG A 138 -23.61 4.94 11.18
C ARG A 138 -24.51 6.05 10.62
N HIS A 139 -23.93 7.20 10.31
CA HIS A 139 -24.67 8.33 9.75
C HIS A 139 -25.26 7.99 8.38
N THR A 140 -24.47 7.37 7.49
CA THR A 140 -24.97 6.87 6.20
C THR A 140 -26.06 5.81 6.38
N ALA A 141 -25.94 4.91 7.36
CA ALA A 141 -26.97 3.92 7.64
C ALA A 141 -28.29 4.57 8.10
N PHE A 142 -28.24 5.59 8.96
CA PHE A 142 -29.43 6.36 9.36
C PHE A 142 -30.05 7.12 8.18
N LEU A 143 -29.26 7.73 7.30
CA LEU A 143 -29.78 8.37 6.10
C LEU A 143 -30.49 7.37 5.17
N LEU A 144 -29.90 6.19 4.96
CA LEU A 144 -30.52 5.14 4.14
C LEU A 144 -31.83 4.61 4.75
N ARG A 145 -31.87 4.45 6.08
CA ARG A 145 -33.06 4.09 6.84
C ARG A 145 -34.15 5.15 6.72
N TYR A 146 -33.78 6.42 6.82
CA TYR A 146 -34.68 7.55 6.62
C TYR A 146 -35.24 7.58 5.19
N PHE A 147 -34.40 7.39 4.16
CA PHE A 147 -34.89 7.26 2.78
C PHE A 147 -35.81 6.06 2.56
N LYS A 148 -35.61 4.96 3.32
CA LYS A 148 -36.52 3.81 3.29
C LYS A 148 -37.87 4.17 3.89
N TYR A 149 -37.89 4.87 5.03
CA TYR A 149 -39.11 5.40 5.64
C TYR A 149 -39.85 6.37 4.71
N LEU A 150 -39.14 7.28 4.02
CA LEU A 150 -39.77 8.19 3.05
C LEU A 150 -40.42 7.45 1.86
N ARG A 151 -40.03 6.21 1.59
CA ARG A 151 -40.64 5.37 0.53
C ARG A 151 -41.80 4.51 1.03
N ASP A 152 -41.86 4.26 2.33
CA ASP A 152 -42.93 3.51 2.98
C ASP A 152 -43.23 4.13 4.36
N PRO A 153 -44.07 5.19 4.39
CA PRO A 153 -44.33 5.97 5.60
C PRO A 153 -45.10 5.23 6.69
N HIS A 154 -45.64 4.03 6.41
CA HIS A 154 -46.40 3.23 7.37
C HIS A 154 -45.52 2.34 8.26
N ALA A 155 -44.20 2.37 8.05
CA ALA A 155 -43.23 1.57 8.79
C ALA A 155 -42.51 2.39 9.87
N ASP A 156 -43.25 2.94 10.85
CA ASP A 156 -42.71 3.71 11.99
C ASP A 156 -41.68 2.93 12.83
N SER A 157 -41.76 1.59 12.79
CA SER A 157 -40.77 0.70 13.38
C SER A 157 -39.37 0.83 12.76
N LEU A 158 -39.22 1.47 11.59
CA LEU A 158 -37.93 1.70 10.94
C LEU A 158 -37.16 2.87 11.58
N LEU A 159 -37.84 3.84 12.19
CA LEU A 159 -37.18 5.00 12.81
C LEU A 159 -36.80 4.75 14.28
N THR A 160 -37.30 3.68 14.86
CA THR A 160 -37.09 3.31 16.26
C THR A 160 -36.08 2.17 16.40
N GLY A 161 -35.21 2.24 17.40
CA GLY A 161 -34.22 1.18 17.71
C GLY A 161 -32.82 1.34 17.07
N GLY A 162 -31.91 0.47 17.49
CA GLY A 162 -30.50 0.47 17.05
C GLY A 162 -30.31 0.11 15.57
N LEU A 163 -29.15 0.47 15.01
CA LEU A 163 -28.76 0.06 13.65
C LEU A 163 -28.47 -1.45 13.62
N SER A 164 -29.12 -2.18 12.71
CA SER A 164 -28.83 -3.59 12.48
C SER A 164 -27.49 -3.79 11.76
N THR A 165 -26.95 -5.01 11.84
CA THR A 165 -25.73 -5.37 11.11
C THR A 165 -25.88 -5.24 9.60
N ASP A 166 -27.08 -5.50 9.07
CA ASP A 166 -27.31 -5.48 7.63
C ASP A 166 -27.44 -4.06 7.09
N GLU A 167 -28.00 -3.14 7.87
CA GLU A 167 -28.00 -1.71 7.52
C GLU A 167 -26.59 -1.13 7.53
N LEU A 168 -25.76 -1.55 8.49
CA LEU A 168 -24.34 -1.15 8.53
C LEU A 168 -23.57 -1.71 7.33
N LYS A 169 -23.81 -2.97 6.94
CA LYS A 169 -23.21 -3.57 5.73
C LYS A 169 -23.66 -2.84 4.47
N LEU A 170 -24.96 -2.55 4.35
CA LEU A 170 -25.52 -1.82 3.22
C LEU A 170 -24.92 -0.41 3.12
N ALA A 171 -24.76 0.28 4.24
CA ALA A 171 -24.12 1.60 4.29
C ALA A 171 -22.67 1.55 3.79
N VAL A 172 -21.89 0.55 4.22
CA VAL A 172 -20.51 0.35 3.73
C VAL A 172 -20.51 0.08 2.22
N ILE A 173 -21.34 -0.84 1.73
CA ILE A 173 -21.43 -1.14 0.29
C ILE A 173 -21.81 0.11 -0.51
N ARG A 174 -22.74 0.93 -0.01
CA ARG A 174 -23.14 2.18 -0.65
C ARG A 174 -22.00 3.19 -0.68
N LEU A 175 -21.30 3.41 0.43
CA LEU A 175 -20.12 4.27 0.48
C LEU A 175 -19.03 3.81 -0.49
N VAL A 176 -18.72 2.51 -0.51
CA VAL A 176 -17.74 1.94 -1.44
C VAL A 176 -18.16 2.15 -2.89
N ARG A 177 -19.40 1.79 -3.25
CA ARG A 177 -19.92 2.02 -4.62
C ARG A 177 -19.92 3.50 -4.99
N PHE A 178 -20.17 4.40 -4.05
CA PHE A 178 -20.18 5.84 -4.32
C PHE A 178 -18.78 6.43 -4.49
N MET A 179 -17.78 5.95 -3.73
CA MET A 179 -16.36 6.27 -3.97
C MET A 179 -15.86 5.67 -5.28
N GLN A 180 -16.37 4.49 -5.62
CA GLN A 180 -16.06 3.82 -6.88
C GLN A 180 -16.72 4.52 -8.08
N ARG A 181 -17.89 5.17 -7.93
CA ARG A 181 -18.57 5.83 -9.04
C ARG A 181 -17.68 6.79 -9.84
N PRO A 182 -17.02 7.82 -9.29
CA PRO A 182 -16.12 8.66 -10.07
C PRO A 182 -14.91 7.88 -10.61
N ALA A 183 -14.42 6.88 -9.89
CA ALA A 183 -13.34 6.00 -10.36
C ALA A 183 -13.76 5.09 -11.54
N PHE A 184 -15.04 4.72 -11.66
CA PHE A 184 -15.55 3.73 -12.61
C PHE A 184 -16.60 4.28 -13.60
N ALA A 185 -17.03 5.55 -13.49
CA ALA A 185 -18.08 6.16 -14.32
C ALA A 185 -17.70 6.44 -15.79
N LEU A 186 -16.53 5.98 -16.25
CA LEU A 186 -16.06 6.16 -17.62
C LEU A 186 -15.97 4.84 -18.40
N VAL A 187 -16.81 3.86 -18.07
CA VAL A 187 -17.06 2.69 -18.95
C VAL A 187 -18.23 2.99 -19.93
N GLY A 188 -18.39 4.26 -20.31
CA GLY A 188 -19.15 4.68 -21.50
C GLY A 188 -18.17 4.91 -22.67
N PRO A 189 -18.66 5.16 -23.90
CA PRO A 189 -17.80 5.34 -25.08
C PRO A 189 -16.72 6.38 -24.76
N GLU A 190 -15.46 5.98 -24.96
CA GLU A 190 -14.28 6.70 -24.51
C GLU A 190 -14.30 8.15 -25.00
N PRO A 191 -14.32 9.16 -24.10
CA PRO A 191 -13.90 10.50 -24.47
C PRO A 191 -12.45 10.42 -24.98
N GLU A 192 -12.21 10.88 -26.20
CA GLU A 192 -10.94 10.79 -26.96
C GLU A 192 -9.70 11.38 -26.26
N ASN A 193 -9.83 11.89 -25.03
CA ASN A 193 -8.77 12.54 -24.27
C ASN A 193 -8.69 12.10 -22.79
N LEU A 194 -9.02 10.85 -22.47
CA LEU A 194 -8.84 10.32 -21.12
C LEU A 194 -7.43 9.82 -20.88
N ASN A 195 -6.63 10.65 -20.21
CA ASN A 195 -5.28 10.28 -19.75
C ASN A 195 -5.37 9.19 -18.66
N ILE A 196 -5.20 7.93 -19.09
CA ILE A 196 -5.22 6.71 -18.26
C ILE A 196 -4.32 6.84 -17.02
N THR A 197 -3.18 7.53 -17.15
CA THR A 197 -2.24 7.77 -16.06
C THR A 197 -2.83 8.65 -14.96
N LYS A 198 -3.65 9.65 -15.31
CA LYS A 198 -4.36 10.50 -14.32
C LYS A 198 -5.43 9.70 -13.58
N ARG A 199 -6.17 8.85 -14.30
CA ARG A 199 -7.18 7.95 -13.72
C ARG A 199 -6.56 6.96 -12.74
N TRP A 200 -5.47 6.31 -13.13
CA TRP A 200 -4.75 5.39 -12.25
C TRP A 200 -4.28 6.10 -10.97
N LYS A 201 -3.72 7.30 -11.08
CA LYS A 201 -3.31 8.12 -9.92
C LYS A 201 -4.48 8.44 -8.98
N LEU A 202 -5.65 8.81 -9.50
CA LEU A 202 -6.85 9.07 -8.68
C LEU A 202 -7.31 7.81 -7.95
N VAL A 203 -7.38 6.68 -8.66
CA VAL A 203 -7.77 5.38 -8.08
C VAL A 203 -6.77 4.96 -7.00
N GLN A 204 -5.47 5.11 -7.23
CA GLN A 204 -4.44 4.81 -6.23
C GLN A 204 -4.54 5.71 -5.00
N LYS A 205 -4.83 7.01 -5.16
CA LYS A 205 -5.05 7.94 -4.03
C LYS A 205 -6.26 7.54 -3.20
N LEU A 206 -7.37 7.20 -3.84
CA LEU A 206 -8.60 6.75 -3.17
C LEU A 206 -8.37 5.42 -2.45
N LEU A 207 -7.67 4.47 -3.09
CA LEU A 207 -7.30 3.20 -2.48
C LEU A 207 -6.37 3.38 -1.28
N HIS A 208 -5.34 4.22 -1.37
CA HIS A 208 -4.45 4.51 -0.24
C HIS A 208 -5.21 5.13 0.94
N SER A 209 -6.02 6.16 0.68
CA SER A 209 -6.84 6.79 1.73
C SER A 209 -7.80 5.79 2.39
N PHE A 210 -8.43 4.93 1.58
CA PHE A 210 -9.29 3.87 2.08
C PHE A 210 -8.52 2.86 2.93
N TRP A 211 -7.39 2.34 2.45
CA TRP A 211 -6.60 1.33 3.14
C TRP A 211 -5.94 1.88 4.42
N ASP A 212 -5.46 3.12 4.40
CA ASP A 212 -4.95 3.79 5.59
C ASP A 212 -6.04 3.92 6.66
N ARG A 213 -7.23 4.35 6.26
CA ARG A 213 -8.36 4.50 7.18
C ARG A 213 -8.91 3.17 7.65
N TRP A 214 -9.02 2.18 6.77
CA TRP A 214 -9.42 0.82 7.11
C TRP A 214 -8.40 0.19 8.08
N ARG A 215 -7.10 0.30 7.80
CA ARG A 215 -6.05 -0.21 8.68
C ARG A 215 -6.08 0.45 10.06
N LYS A 216 -6.28 1.77 10.10
CA LYS A 216 -6.30 2.54 11.34
C LYS A 216 -7.56 2.28 12.18
N ASP A 217 -8.72 2.31 11.54
CA ASP A 217 -10.01 2.32 12.24
C ASP A 217 -10.65 0.93 12.34
N TYR A 218 -10.55 0.11 11.27
CA TYR A 218 -11.17 -1.22 11.23
C TYR A 218 -10.25 -2.28 11.85
N LEU A 219 -8.98 -2.34 11.46
CA LEU A 219 -8.00 -3.26 12.07
C LEU A 219 -7.77 -2.92 13.55
N GLY A 220 -7.70 -1.63 13.88
CA GLY A 220 -7.67 -1.15 15.28
C GLY A 220 -8.95 -1.43 16.06
N GLY A 221 -10.09 -1.57 15.38
CA GLY A 221 -11.38 -1.95 15.98
C GLY A 221 -11.63 -3.46 16.06
N LEU A 222 -10.95 -4.26 15.24
CA LEU A 222 -10.95 -5.74 15.30
C LEU A 222 -10.13 -6.26 16.49
N GLN A 223 -9.14 -5.49 16.95
CA GLN A 223 -8.64 -5.63 18.31
C GLN A 223 -9.72 -5.15 19.26
N THR A 224 -10.53 -6.08 19.78
CA THR A 224 -11.39 -5.82 20.94
C THR A 224 -10.53 -5.22 22.05
N ARG A 225 -10.55 -3.89 22.21
CA ARG A 225 -10.12 -3.26 23.45
C ARG A 225 -11.08 -3.76 24.51
N SER A 226 -10.66 -4.71 25.33
CA SER A 226 -11.28 -4.87 26.63
C SER A 226 -11.16 -3.52 27.32
N LYS A 227 -12.26 -2.76 27.42
CA LYS A 227 -12.31 -1.64 28.35
C LYS A 227 -11.87 -2.20 29.70
N TRP A 228 -10.90 -1.55 30.32
CA TRP A 228 -10.31 -1.85 31.63
C TRP A 228 -11.32 -2.54 32.56
N THR A 229 -11.32 -3.87 32.56
CA THR A 229 -12.11 -4.72 33.45
C THR A 229 -11.20 -5.50 34.39
N LYS A 230 -9.88 -5.39 34.18
CA LYS A 230 -8.85 -5.87 35.10
C LYS A 230 -8.24 -4.67 35.80
N GLU A 231 -8.11 -4.77 37.11
CA GLU A 231 -7.36 -3.82 37.95
C GLU A 231 -5.95 -3.62 37.35
N PHE A 232 -5.55 -2.37 37.17
CA PHE A 232 -4.23 -2.04 36.67
C PHE A 232 -3.20 -2.37 37.78
N ILE A 233 -2.40 -3.41 37.57
CA ILE A 233 -1.30 -3.73 38.47
C ILE A 233 -0.20 -2.69 38.21
N ASN A 234 0.00 -1.79 39.18
CA ASN A 234 1.10 -0.83 39.14
C ASN A 234 2.45 -1.55 39.06
N LEU A 235 3.39 -0.97 38.32
CA LEU A 235 4.78 -1.41 38.26
C LEU A 235 5.42 -1.38 39.65
N LYS A 236 6.19 -2.41 39.98
CA LYS A 236 6.92 -2.55 41.25
C LYS A 236 8.42 -2.56 41.02
N VAL A 237 9.15 -2.26 42.08
CA VAL A 237 10.60 -2.48 42.10
C VAL A 237 10.86 -3.98 41.87
N ASP A 238 11.92 -4.28 41.10
CA ASP A 238 12.32 -5.60 40.63
C ASP A 238 11.49 -6.24 39.50
N ASP A 239 10.44 -5.60 39.01
CA ASP A 239 9.71 -6.11 37.84
C ASP A 239 10.62 -6.15 36.60
N LEU A 240 10.54 -7.25 35.85
CA LEU A 240 11.16 -7.41 34.53
C LEU A 240 10.25 -6.81 33.46
N VAL A 241 10.80 -5.89 32.68
CA VAL A 241 10.07 -5.14 31.65
C VAL A 241 10.83 -5.12 30.32
N ILE A 242 10.10 -5.09 29.21
CA ILE A 242 10.65 -4.77 27.89
C ILE A 242 10.50 -3.26 27.66
N MET A 243 11.59 -2.61 27.25
CA MET A 243 11.62 -1.18 26.92
C MET A 243 11.33 -0.96 25.43
N LYS A 244 10.21 -0.30 25.14
CA LYS A 244 9.77 0.02 23.78
C LYS A 244 10.59 1.16 23.19
N GLU A 245 11.39 0.85 22.16
CA GLU A 245 12.14 1.82 21.37
C GLU A 245 11.50 1.99 19.98
N PRO A 246 10.98 3.18 19.63
CA PRO A 246 10.19 3.37 18.39
C PRO A 246 11.01 3.21 17.10
N ASN A 247 12.34 3.31 17.20
CA ASN A 247 13.24 3.19 16.05
C ASN A 247 13.73 1.75 15.80
N LEU A 248 13.34 0.80 16.66
CA LEU A 248 13.75 -0.59 16.57
C LEU A 248 12.54 -1.51 16.38
N SER A 249 12.75 -2.62 15.68
CA SER A 249 11.75 -3.67 15.53
C SER A 249 11.40 -4.29 16.90
N PRO A 250 10.16 -4.77 17.14
CA PRO A 250 9.75 -5.33 18.42
C PRO A 250 10.61 -6.50 18.95
N SER A 251 11.25 -7.26 18.05
CA SER A 251 12.19 -8.33 18.40
C SER A 251 13.55 -7.85 18.93
N GLN A 252 13.85 -6.56 18.79
CA GLN A 252 15.10 -5.92 19.23
C GLN A 252 14.91 -5.03 20.46
N TRP A 253 13.71 -4.99 21.04
CA TRP A 253 13.48 -4.20 22.26
C TRP A 253 14.25 -4.78 23.44
N LYS A 254 14.88 -3.89 24.21
CA LYS A 254 15.77 -4.27 25.29
C LYS A 254 14.98 -4.67 26.53
N MET A 255 15.43 -5.74 27.18
CA MET A 255 14.93 -6.12 28.49
C MET A 255 15.60 -5.25 29.58
N ALA A 256 14.82 -4.88 30.59
CA ALA A 256 15.26 -4.07 31.71
C ALA A 256 14.60 -4.55 33.01
N ARG A 257 15.22 -4.23 34.14
CA ARG A 257 14.63 -4.43 35.47
C ARG A 257 14.32 -3.08 36.11
N ILE A 258 13.16 -2.94 36.73
CA ILE A 258 12.81 -1.72 37.47
C ILE A 258 13.64 -1.64 38.75
N THR A 259 14.41 -0.56 38.90
CA THR A 259 15.19 -0.29 40.11
C THR A 259 14.49 0.68 41.05
N LYS A 260 13.69 1.61 40.51
CA LYS A 260 12.95 2.60 41.29
C LYS A 260 11.67 3.00 40.57
N VAL A 261 10.60 3.19 41.32
CA VAL A 261 9.33 3.70 40.80
C VAL A 261 9.06 5.11 41.33
N LEU A 262 8.51 5.97 40.49
CA LEU A 262 8.13 7.34 40.83
C LEU A 262 6.61 7.48 40.61
N PRO A 263 5.78 7.22 41.64
CA PRO A 263 4.34 7.41 41.57
C PRO A 263 3.96 8.90 41.57
N GLY A 264 2.84 9.23 40.94
CA GLY A 264 2.20 10.54 41.04
C GLY A 264 1.42 10.71 42.35
N GLU A 265 0.80 11.89 42.54
CA GLU A 265 -0.07 12.19 43.70
C GLU A 265 -1.27 11.22 43.84
N ASP A 266 -1.68 10.59 42.74
CA ASP A 266 -2.72 9.58 42.66
C ASP A 266 -2.22 8.15 42.95
N GLY A 267 -0.96 7.98 43.31
CA GLY A 267 -0.34 6.67 43.59
C GLY A 267 -0.04 5.84 42.33
N ILE A 268 -0.25 6.38 41.12
CA ILE A 268 -0.01 5.69 39.86
C ILE A 268 1.42 5.91 39.38
N VAL A 269 2.13 4.84 39.04
CA VAL A 269 3.51 4.90 38.53
C VAL A 269 3.49 5.40 37.08
N ARG A 270 3.92 6.65 36.87
CA ARG A 270 4.03 7.24 35.52
C ARG A 270 5.45 7.16 34.95
N VAL A 271 6.44 7.09 35.84
CA VAL A 271 7.86 7.05 35.51
C VAL A 271 8.55 6.01 36.40
N ALA A 272 9.44 5.23 35.81
CA ALA A 272 10.28 4.28 36.52
C ALA A 272 11.72 4.38 36.02
N GLU A 273 12.65 4.17 36.94
CA GLU A 273 14.06 3.97 36.65
C GLU A 273 14.29 2.49 36.36
N VAL A 274 14.91 2.20 35.22
CA VAL A 274 15.14 0.85 34.73
C VAL A 274 16.61 0.61 34.47
N LYS A 275 17.12 -0.54 34.91
CA LYS A 275 18.48 -0.99 34.65
C LYS A 275 18.51 -1.97 33.49
N THR A 276 19.31 -1.65 32.49
CA THR A 276 19.61 -2.52 31.35
C THR A 276 21.07 -2.97 31.42
N ALA A 277 21.48 -3.91 30.55
CA ALA A 277 22.88 -4.31 30.41
C ALA A 277 23.82 -3.14 30.05
N GLN A 278 23.28 -2.05 29.48
CA GLN A 278 24.04 -0.90 29.00
C GLN A 278 24.05 0.29 29.98
N GLY A 279 23.31 0.19 31.09
CA GLY A 279 23.18 1.26 32.08
C GLY A 279 21.76 1.48 32.57
N THR A 280 21.60 2.50 33.42
CA THR A 280 20.35 2.86 34.06
C THR A 280 19.68 4.02 33.34
N PHE A 281 18.37 3.93 33.10
CA PHE A 281 17.60 4.92 32.36
C PHE A 281 16.27 5.21 33.05
N THR A 282 15.86 6.48 33.02
CA THR A 282 14.51 6.88 33.45
C THR A 282 13.55 6.84 32.26
N ARG A 283 12.44 6.11 32.39
CA ARG A 283 11.45 5.93 31.32
C ARG A 283 10.03 6.06 31.84
N SER A 284 9.15 6.58 30.98
CA SER A 284 7.72 6.59 31.27
C SER A 284 7.16 5.18 31.23
N GLU A 285 6.20 4.89 32.11
CA GLU A 285 5.46 3.63 32.18
C GLU A 285 4.91 3.22 30.80
N ARG A 286 4.42 4.16 29.98
CA ARG A 286 3.90 3.87 28.63
C ARG A 286 4.91 3.25 27.66
N LYS A 287 6.21 3.34 27.98
CA LYS A 287 7.31 2.77 27.19
C LYS A 287 7.86 1.47 27.81
N LEU A 288 7.25 0.99 28.89
CA LEU A 288 7.64 -0.22 29.60
C LEU A 288 6.52 -1.25 29.46
N CYS A 289 6.86 -2.48 29.10
CA CYS A 289 5.92 -3.58 29.00
C CYS A 289 6.31 -4.63 30.04
N PRO A 290 5.56 -4.82 31.14
CA PRO A 290 5.86 -5.84 32.13
C PRO A 290 5.75 -7.22 31.50
N LEU A 291 6.76 -8.05 31.80
CA LEU A 291 6.75 -9.45 31.40
C LEU A 291 5.94 -10.25 32.43
N PRO A 292 5.11 -11.21 31.98
CA PRO A 292 4.46 -12.11 32.91
C PRO A 292 5.54 -12.92 33.61
N LEU A 293 5.66 -12.73 34.93
CA LEU A 293 6.41 -13.65 35.77
C LEU A 293 5.59 -14.95 35.81
N ALA A 294 6.24 -16.06 35.46
CA ALA A 294 5.66 -17.39 35.58
C ALA A 294 5.46 -17.76 37.06
#